data_AF-A0A1K2IVX5-F1
#
_entry.id   AF-A0A1K2IVX5-F1
#
_cell.length_a   1.000
_cell.length_b   1.000
_cell.length_c   1.000
_cell.angle_alpha   90.00
_cell.angle_beta   90.00
_cell.angle_gamma   90.00
#
_symmetry.space_group_name_H-M   'P 1'
#
loop_
_entity.id
_entity.type
_entity.pdbx_description
1 polymer ?
#
loop_
_entity_poly.entity_id
_entity_poly.type
_entity_poly.pdbx_seq_one_letter_code
_entity_poly.pdbx_strand_id
1 'polypeptide(L)'
;MKYFVAVYQKLRNIYTSQSSMENDLPMICPSLRVYENEELELLKPQSLLNDEQKKALSIIKKQNVAYELNSVPISSNFWDLNPNNSLFDIYRDILDKSNLKNIEENLDKILENKSALLYDAKNNDTKEFKAYKKYLTNHETAVDKITAHLEIFDSLDTDEEKKNWNDQLLNLNNIKELAFSEWKVKGFKDLIEKELEKINKTSEADLYVAMAQNAKNTFTAAEKTDVISNSSIHDINFIPYDFMENESGWNSMRIEKSELDNLHAEAKNANENLPSEILTIDYDESVILAVELEYSFVHLKRNWFNKNFMMSNLFQWNEAKKISDGQTISNDFKLPAFPKTMMLIKNLKIILDPSITNDTVNNPNQLIYFGPLIMKQQLFVNKNNNQKFLKAVTNVRTIKSDQLNTLSRKTDNPENAKISTMEFAAKPVLETVTEVPKMNPNTAASNKINMSAFGGIRNLRPITPTPNIATPVQPVAPVKPVTPIVATPIRVPGIFVPIRVPIQVQPTSAMLQFRVFDKINNDPIYKCAISIKGTNNNRIFEIETNEIGMISQMIPMGDYSIELRVDDYAVLQQNFSVVNVNPLNLDYKLQREEVKFKSYFLIGMICERMPKVPVN
;
A
#
# COMPACT_ATOMS: atom_id res chain seq x y z
N MET A 1 -7.00 -22.62 -2.38
CA MET A 1 -7.22 -21.25 -1.83
C MET A 1 -8.35 -21.18 -0.80
N LYS A 2 -8.91 -22.30 -0.33
CA LYS A 2 -10.19 -22.34 0.41
C LYS A 2 -10.14 -21.49 1.68
N TYR A 3 -9.10 -21.68 2.48
CA TYR A 3 -8.96 -21.00 3.77
C TYR A 3 -8.40 -19.57 3.68
N PHE A 4 -7.71 -19.21 2.60
CA PHE A 4 -7.37 -17.80 2.33
C PHE A 4 -8.64 -16.97 2.06
N VAL A 5 -9.54 -17.49 1.22
CA VAL A 5 -10.85 -16.87 0.96
C VAL A 5 -11.71 -16.81 2.23
N ALA A 6 -11.68 -17.85 3.07
CA ALA A 6 -12.37 -17.86 4.36
C ALA A 6 -11.85 -16.77 5.33
N VAL A 7 -10.52 -16.62 5.46
CA VAL A 7 -9.91 -15.54 6.26
C VAL A 7 -10.32 -14.17 5.72
N TYR A 8 -10.26 -13.96 4.40
CA TYR A 8 -10.73 -12.71 3.80
C TYR A 8 -12.21 -12.44 4.13
N GLN A 9 -13.09 -13.44 3.98
CA GLN A 9 -14.52 -13.30 4.28
C GLN A 9 -14.76 -12.95 5.76
N LYS A 10 -13.98 -13.53 6.69
CA LYS A 10 -14.05 -13.18 8.11
C LYS A 10 -13.68 -11.71 8.36
N LEU A 11 -12.61 -11.22 7.73
CA LEU A 11 -12.18 -9.81 7.84
C LEU A 11 -13.19 -8.85 7.19
N ARG A 12 -13.76 -9.22 6.04
CA ARG A 12 -14.87 -8.50 5.41
C ARG A 12 -16.08 -8.40 6.33
N ASN A 13 -16.48 -9.48 6.99
CA ASN A 13 -17.63 -9.49 7.90
C ASN A 13 -17.38 -8.64 9.15
N ILE A 14 -16.14 -8.61 9.65
CA ILE A 14 -15.73 -7.70 10.74
C ILE A 14 -15.78 -6.24 10.30
N TYR A 15 -15.20 -5.89 9.14
CA TYR A 15 -15.27 -4.52 8.64
C TYR A 15 -16.72 -4.05 8.44
N THR A 16 -17.54 -4.92 7.85
CA THR A 16 -18.95 -4.62 7.55
C THR A 16 -19.79 -4.44 8.82
N SER A 17 -19.50 -5.18 9.89
CA SER A 17 -20.23 -5.00 11.17
C SER A 17 -19.75 -3.81 12.01
N GLN A 18 -18.53 -3.32 11.80
CA GLN A 18 -17.92 -2.28 12.64
C GLN A 18 -17.86 -0.88 12.01
N SER A 19 -17.69 -0.77 10.68
CA SER A 19 -17.24 0.49 10.07
C SER A 19 -17.64 0.73 8.61
N SER A 20 -18.45 -0.14 7.98
CA SER A 20 -18.80 0.05 6.57
C SER A 20 -19.68 1.28 6.32
N MET A 21 -19.36 2.02 5.26
CA MET A 21 -20.25 2.99 4.63
C MET A 21 -21.00 2.36 3.45
N GLU A 22 -22.14 2.93 3.06
CA GLU A 22 -22.99 2.43 1.95
C GLU A 22 -22.23 2.22 0.62
N ASN A 23 -21.24 3.07 0.35
CA ASN A 23 -20.42 3.01 -0.87
C ASN A 23 -19.13 2.17 -0.71
N ASP A 24 -18.88 1.55 0.44
CA ASP A 24 -17.69 0.73 0.63
C ASP A 24 -17.82 -0.62 -0.09
N LEU A 25 -16.76 -0.99 -0.81
CA LEU A 25 -16.62 -2.22 -1.57
C LEU A 25 -15.40 -3.00 -1.05
N PRO A 26 -15.60 -3.93 -0.09
CA PRO A 26 -14.57 -4.89 0.27
C PRO A 26 -14.23 -5.78 -0.95
N MET A 27 -12.98 -5.73 -1.38
CA MET A 27 -12.43 -6.53 -2.47
C MET A 27 -11.24 -7.36 -1.97
N ILE A 28 -11.18 -8.63 -2.34
CA ILE A 28 -10.03 -9.49 -2.01
C ILE A 28 -8.82 -9.13 -2.89
N CYS A 29 -7.61 -9.24 -2.34
CA CYS A 29 -6.36 -9.08 -3.08
C CYS A 29 -5.85 -10.49 -3.45
N PRO A 30 -5.93 -10.93 -4.71
CA PRO A 30 -5.60 -12.30 -5.07
C PRO A 30 -4.08 -12.48 -5.28
N SER A 31 -3.38 -11.42 -5.66
CA SER A 31 -1.92 -11.37 -5.76
C SER A 31 -1.27 -11.15 -4.39
N LEU A 32 -0.20 -11.89 -4.11
CA LEU A 32 0.60 -11.69 -2.90
C LEU A 32 1.27 -10.31 -2.91
N ARG A 33 0.87 -9.44 -1.97
CA ARG A 33 1.58 -8.20 -1.65
C ARG A 33 2.10 -8.28 -0.23
N VAL A 34 3.41 -8.09 -0.08
CA VAL A 34 4.12 -8.14 1.20
C VAL A 34 4.89 -6.84 1.36
N TYR A 35 4.75 -6.22 2.51
CA TYR A 35 5.45 -5.00 2.88
C TYR A 35 6.33 -5.29 4.09
N GLU A 36 7.62 -4.99 4.00
CA GLU A 36 8.54 -5.14 5.15
C GLU A 36 8.42 -3.94 6.09
N ASN A 37 8.60 -4.14 7.39
CA ASN A 37 8.49 -3.11 8.42
C ASN A 37 9.47 -1.95 8.17
N GLU A 38 10.67 -2.27 7.69
CA GLU A 38 11.69 -1.28 7.31
C GLU A 38 11.23 -0.44 6.10
N GLU A 39 10.45 -1.02 5.19
CA GLU A 39 9.85 -0.30 4.06
C GLU A 39 8.63 0.55 4.49
N LEU A 40 7.88 0.11 5.49
CA LEU A 40 6.70 0.82 6.00
C LEU A 40 7.07 1.92 7.01
N GLU A 41 8.17 1.77 7.76
CA GLU A 41 8.78 2.84 8.56
C GLU A 41 9.13 4.05 7.67
N LEU A 42 9.62 3.79 6.45
CA LEU A 42 9.89 4.78 5.42
C LEU A 42 8.63 5.46 4.86
N LEU A 43 7.42 4.96 5.15
CA LEU A 43 6.17 5.61 4.75
C LEU A 43 5.68 6.67 5.76
N LYS A 44 6.29 6.77 6.95
CA LYS A 44 5.99 7.81 7.94
C LYS A 44 6.15 9.23 7.36
N PRO A 45 5.49 10.25 7.93
CA PRO A 45 5.80 11.65 7.64
C PRO A 45 7.30 11.94 7.72
N GLN A 46 7.87 12.66 6.74
CA GLN A 46 9.32 12.91 6.67
C GLN A 46 9.87 13.72 7.85
N SER A 47 9.01 14.47 8.54
CA SER A 47 9.31 15.16 9.80
C SER A 47 9.59 14.22 10.97
N LEU A 48 9.17 12.96 10.90
CA LEU A 48 9.38 11.93 11.92
C LEU A 48 10.56 10.99 11.59
N LEU A 49 11.26 11.22 10.47
CA LEU A 49 12.46 10.48 10.10
C LEU A 49 13.68 11.27 10.57
N ASN A 50 14.48 10.68 11.45
CA ASN A 50 15.60 11.37 12.10
C ASN A 50 16.87 11.46 11.22
N ASP A 51 16.95 10.66 10.16
CA ASP A 51 18.15 10.50 9.31
C ASP A 51 17.85 10.95 7.86
N GLU A 52 18.77 11.71 7.27
CA GLU A 52 18.68 12.19 5.89
C GLU A 52 18.73 11.04 4.86
N GLN A 53 19.48 9.96 5.14
CA GLN A 53 19.49 8.78 4.27
C GLN A 53 18.13 8.07 4.30
N LYS A 54 17.55 7.89 5.50
CA LYS A 54 16.15 7.43 5.62
C LYS A 54 15.17 8.37 4.91
N LYS A 55 15.34 9.70 4.97
CA LYS A 55 14.49 10.64 4.21
C LYS A 55 14.61 10.44 2.69
N ALA A 56 15.82 10.26 2.15
CA ALA A 56 16.00 9.98 0.73
C ALA A 56 15.34 8.66 0.30
N LEU A 57 15.55 7.59 1.06
CA LEU A 57 14.91 6.29 0.83
C LEU A 57 13.38 6.35 1.01
N SER A 58 12.87 7.21 1.90
CA SER A 58 11.43 7.43 2.11
C SER A 58 10.73 7.93 0.86
N ILE A 59 11.39 8.77 0.07
CA ILE A 59 10.82 9.32 -1.17
C ILE A 59 10.60 8.18 -2.16
N ILE A 60 11.62 7.36 -2.41
CA ILE A 60 11.55 6.24 -3.35
C ILE A 60 10.53 5.18 -2.89
N LYS A 61 10.48 4.85 -1.59
CA LYS A 61 9.53 3.85 -1.10
C LYS A 61 8.08 4.37 -1.11
N LYS A 62 7.85 5.65 -0.78
CA LYS A 62 6.54 6.30 -0.94
C LYS A 62 6.11 6.35 -2.40
N GLN A 63 7.03 6.58 -3.33
CA GLN A 63 6.74 6.57 -4.77
C GLN A 63 6.20 5.21 -5.20
N ASN A 64 6.95 4.14 -4.94
CA ASN A 64 6.53 2.77 -5.27
C ASN A 64 5.16 2.42 -4.66
N VAL A 65 4.94 2.73 -3.39
CA VAL A 65 3.66 2.43 -2.70
C VAL A 65 2.52 3.33 -3.18
N ALA A 66 2.81 4.56 -3.63
CA ALA A 66 1.82 5.45 -4.23
C ALA A 66 1.38 4.94 -5.61
N TYR A 67 2.27 4.39 -6.45
CA TYR A 67 1.85 3.70 -7.68
C TYR A 67 0.99 2.47 -7.36
N GLU A 68 1.38 1.66 -6.36
CA GLU A 68 0.64 0.45 -6.00
C GLU A 68 -0.76 0.74 -5.45
N LEU A 69 -0.87 1.57 -4.41
CA LEU A 69 -2.11 1.80 -3.66
C LEU A 69 -3.01 2.88 -4.28
N ASN A 70 -2.62 3.47 -5.42
CA ASN A 70 -3.50 4.27 -6.27
C ASN A 70 -4.08 3.48 -7.45
N SER A 71 -3.80 2.18 -7.60
CA SER A 71 -4.44 1.33 -8.62
C SER A 71 -5.97 1.35 -8.49
N VAL A 72 -6.67 1.79 -9.54
CA VAL A 72 -8.14 1.82 -9.56
C VAL A 72 -8.69 0.43 -9.97
N PRO A 73 -9.65 -0.14 -9.20
CA PRO A 73 -10.20 -1.46 -9.47
C PRO A 73 -10.90 -1.53 -10.83
N ILE A 74 -10.67 -2.66 -11.52
CA ILE A 74 -11.21 -2.95 -12.86
C ILE A 74 -12.36 -3.97 -12.84
N SER A 75 -12.69 -4.49 -11.65
CA SER A 75 -13.64 -5.57 -11.39
C SER A 75 -14.38 -5.30 -10.08
N SER A 76 -15.62 -5.75 -9.97
CA SER A 76 -16.39 -5.68 -8.72
C SER A 76 -15.91 -6.67 -7.65
N ASN A 77 -15.13 -7.68 -8.03
CA ASN A 77 -14.93 -8.89 -7.21
C ASN A 77 -13.56 -8.94 -6.53
N PHE A 78 -12.56 -8.26 -7.10
CA PHE A 78 -11.19 -8.26 -6.58
C PHE A 78 -10.48 -6.94 -6.90
N TRP A 79 -9.45 -6.64 -6.11
CA TRP A 79 -8.53 -5.52 -6.35
C TRP A 79 -7.12 -6.06 -6.59
N ASP A 80 -6.44 -5.56 -7.61
CA ASP A 80 -5.03 -5.81 -7.87
C ASP A 80 -4.38 -4.59 -8.55
N LEU A 81 -3.06 -4.64 -8.70
CA LEU A 81 -2.25 -3.63 -9.34
C LEU A 81 -2.49 -3.58 -10.84
N ASN A 82 -2.98 -2.46 -11.33
CA ASN A 82 -3.01 -2.11 -12.74
C ASN A 82 -2.10 -0.88 -12.95
N PRO A 83 -0.86 -1.05 -13.44
CA PRO A 83 0.09 0.07 -13.61
C PRO A 83 -0.37 1.08 -14.67
N ASN A 84 -1.36 0.72 -15.51
CA ASN A 84 -1.93 1.60 -16.53
C ASN A 84 -3.15 2.40 -16.02
N ASN A 85 -3.55 2.25 -14.75
CA ASN A 85 -4.82 2.77 -14.23
C ASN A 85 -4.64 3.38 -12.82
N SER A 86 -3.83 4.43 -12.71
CA SER A 86 -3.56 5.14 -11.45
C SER A 86 -4.63 6.20 -11.16
N LEU A 87 -5.02 6.33 -9.89
CA LEU A 87 -5.97 7.34 -9.44
C LEU A 87 -5.52 8.78 -9.73
N PHE A 88 -4.22 9.08 -9.59
CA PHE A 88 -3.73 10.45 -9.81
C PHE A 88 -3.69 10.82 -11.30
N ASP A 89 -3.39 9.89 -12.20
CA ASP A 89 -3.43 10.17 -13.65
C ASP A 89 -4.88 10.30 -14.14
N ILE A 90 -5.79 9.44 -13.67
CA ILE A 90 -7.23 9.59 -13.92
C ILE A 90 -7.75 10.94 -13.41
N TYR A 91 -7.37 11.33 -12.20
CA TYR A 91 -7.83 12.56 -11.57
C TYR A 91 -7.22 13.82 -12.22
N ARG A 92 -5.96 13.76 -12.69
CA ARG A 92 -5.34 14.78 -13.55
C ARG A 92 -6.15 14.98 -14.84
N ASP A 93 -6.44 13.90 -15.56
CA ASP A 93 -7.24 13.92 -16.79
C ASP A 93 -8.65 14.49 -16.56
N ILE A 94 -9.29 14.18 -15.42
CA ILE A 94 -10.58 14.76 -15.04
C ILE A 94 -10.47 16.27 -14.76
N LEU A 95 -9.46 16.71 -13.99
CA LEU A 95 -9.26 18.13 -13.65
C LEU A 95 -8.90 18.98 -14.88
N ASP A 96 -8.11 18.45 -15.81
CA ASP A 96 -7.70 19.18 -17.01
C ASP A 96 -8.79 19.25 -18.09
N LYS A 97 -9.71 18.27 -18.12
CA LYS A 97 -10.86 18.25 -19.05
C LYS A 97 -12.14 18.80 -18.45
N SER A 98 -12.18 19.07 -17.15
CA SER A 98 -13.29 19.80 -16.53
C SER A 98 -13.40 21.20 -17.15
N ASN A 99 -14.60 21.54 -17.65
CA ASN A 99 -14.81 22.62 -18.61
C ASN A 99 -14.85 24.03 -17.96
N LEU A 100 -14.00 24.27 -16.96
CA LEU A 100 -14.09 25.37 -15.99
C LEU A 100 -14.10 26.76 -16.62
N LYS A 101 -13.26 27.00 -17.64
CA LYS A 101 -13.15 28.30 -18.32
C LYS A 101 -14.49 28.78 -18.90
N ASN A 102 -15.30 27.87 -19.44
CA ASN A 102 -16.61 28.21 -19.99
C ASN A 102 -17.62 28.59 -18.90
N ILE A 103 -17.42 28.18 -17.65
CA ILE A 103 -18.28 28.54 -16.52
C ILE A 103 -17.80 29.87 -15.93
N GLU A 104 -16.49 30.05 -15.76
CA GLU A 104 -15.84 31.32 -15.37
C GLU A 104 -16.24 32.46 -16.32
N GLU A 105 -16.05 32.30 -17.63
CA GLU A 105 -16.41 33.32 -18.64
C GLU A 105 -17.91 33.64 -18.73
N ASN A 106 -18.78 32.78 -18.21
CA ASN A 106 -20.22 33.04 -18.13
C ASN A 106 -20.62 33.68 -16.80
N LEU A 107 -19.96 33.30 -15.69
CA LEU A 107 -20.10 33.94 -14.39
C LEU A 107 -19.71 35.41 -14.45
N ASP A 108 -18.53 35.75 -15.01
CA ASP A 108 -18.06 37.13 -15.12
C ASP A 108 -19.08 38.02 -15.86
N LYS A 109 -19.62 37.53 -16.98
CA LYS A 109 -20.67 38.23 -17.77
C LYS A 109 -21.99 38.41 -17.00
N ILE A 110 -22.29 37.55 -16.03
CA ILE A 110 -23.49 37.64 -15.19
C ILE A 110 -23.24 38.56 -13.98
N LEU A 111 -22.05 38.50 -13.37
CA LEU A 111 -21.62 39.33 -12.24
C LEU A 111 -21.46 40.81 -12.62
N GLU A 112 -20.96 41.10 -13.83
CA GLU A 112 -20.96 42.46 -14.40
C GLU A 112 -22.40 43.01 -14.55
N ASN A 113 -23.37 42.13 -14.83
CA ASN A 113 -24.79 42.46 -14.89
C ASN A 113 -25.47 42.35 -13.52
N LYS A 114 -25.04 43.19 -12.56
CA LYS A 114 -25.81 43.44 -11.33
C LYS A 114 -27.28 43.66 -11.67
N SER A 115 -28.17 42.87 -11.09
CA SER A 115 -29.57 42.87 -11.50
C SER A 115 -30.26 44.19 -11.19
N ALA A 116 -30.39 45.04 -12.23
CA ALA A 116 -31.06 46.33 -12.20
C ALA A 116 -32.57 46.22 -11.87
N LEU A 117 -33.11 44.99 -11.86
CA LEU A 117 -34.46 44.67 -11.40
C LEU A 117 -34.56 44.57 -9.87
N LEU A 118 -33.51 44.12 -9.18
CA LEU A 118 -33.50 43.97 -7.73
C LEU A 118 -32.88 45.17 -7.02
N TYR A 119 -31.79 45.72 -7.58
CA TYR A 119 -31.02 46.81 -6.97
C TYR A 119 -30.82 47.98 -7.93
N ASP A 120 -30.96 49.20 -7.41
CA ASP A 120 -30.64 50.42 -8.14
C ASP A 120 -29.11 50.64 -8.26
N ALA A 121 -28.70 51.64 -9.05
CA ALA A 121 -27.29 51.99 -9.24
C ALA A 121 -26.56 52.46 -7.95
N LYS A 122 -27.29 52.63 -6.83
CA LYS A 122 -26.77 52.94 -5.49
C LYS A 122 -26.87 51.72 -4.55
N ASN A 123 -27.16 50.54 -5.09
CA ASN A 123 -27.26 49.26 -4.39
C ASN A 123 -28.42 49.18 -3.37
N ASN A 124 -29.49 49.97 -3.54
CA ASN A 124 -30.73 49.90 -2.75
C ASN A 124 -31.78 49.06 -3.48
N ASP A 125 -32.69 48.41 -2.73
CA ASP A 125 -33.84 47.71 -3.32
C ASP A 125 -34.66 48.64 -4.27
N THR A 126 -34.97 48.14 -5.46
CA THR A 126 -35.86 48.77 -6.44
C THR A 126 -37.31 48.91 -5.92
N LYS A 127 -38.17 49.62 -6.66
CA LYS A 127 -39.60 49.75 -6.29
C LYS A 127 -40.31 48.40 -6.41
N GLU A 128 -39.93 47.65 -7.42
CA GLU A 128 -40.39 46.32 -7.79
C GLU A 128 -40.01 45.31 -6.69
N PHE A 129 -38.76 45.30 -6.24
CA PHE A 129 -38.31 44.41 -5.16
C PHE A 129 -38.87 44.80 -3.78
N LYS A 130 -39.07 46.10 -3.51
CA LYS A 130 -39.81 46.56 -2.31
C LYS A 130 -41.28 46.14 -2.33
N ALA A 131 -41.94 46.20 -3.50
CA ALA A 131 -43.31 45.72 -3.65
C ALA A 131 -43.39 44.19 -3.42
N TYR A 132 -42.46 43.42 -4.01
CA TYR A 132 -42.33 41.98 -3.77
C TYR A 132 -42.24 41.65 -2.27
N LYS A 133 -41.27 42.23 -1.55
CA LYS A 133 -41.09 41.99 -0.10
C LYS A 133 -42.35 42.34 0.70
N LYS A 134 -43.00 43.46 0.41
CA LYS A 134 -44.25 43.89 1.07
C LYS A 134 -45.38 42.87 0.85
N TYR A 135 -45.59 42.42 -0.38
CA TYR A 135 -46.69 41.50 -0.68
C TYR A 135 -46.40 40.06 -0.25
N LEU A 136 -45.14 39.63 -0.22
CA LEU A 136 -44.71 38.40 0.44
C LEU A 136 -45.11 38.40 1.92
N THR A 137 -44.73 39.43 2.68
CA THR A 137 -45.09 39.54 4.11
C THR A 137 -46.60 39.60 4.33
N ASN A 138 -47.36 40.25 3.44
CA ASN A 138 -48.83 40.24 3.51
C ASN A 138 -49.41 38.83 3.30
N HIS A 139 -48.85 38.04 2.40
CA HIS A 139 -49.26 36.66 2.15
C HIS A 139 -48.88 35.74 3.32
N GLU A 140 -47.65 35.83 3.83
CA GLU A 140 -47.19 35.12 5.03
C GLU A 140 -48.11 35.42 6.23
N THR A 141 -48.40 36.69 6.49
CA THR A 141 -49.33 37.12 7.56
C THR A 141 -50.76 36.55 7.37
N ALA A 142 -51.20 36.32 6.13
CA ALA A 142 -52.50 35.71 5.86
C ALA A 142 -52.49 34.18 6.10
N VAL A 143 -51.37 33.51 5.81
CA VAL A 143 -51.14 32.10 6.14
C VAL A 143 -51.07 31.92 7.65
N ASP A 144 -50.29 32.74 8.37
CA ASP A 144 -50.14 32.65 9.84
C ASP A 144 -51.49 32.81 10.57
N LYS A 145 -52.37 33.68 10.06
CA LYS A 145 -53.74 33.85 10.58
C LYS A 145 -54.61 32.62 10.35
N ILE A 146 -54.42 31.88 9.25
CA ILE A 146 -55.10 30.60 9.04
C ILE A 146 -54.55 29.56 10.01
N THR A 147 -53.23 29.46 10.16
CA THR A 147 -52.59 28.53 11.13
C THR A 147 -53.12 28.74 12.55
N ALA A 148 -53.10 29.99 13.04
CA ALA A 148 -53.62 30.34 14.36
C ALA A 148 -55.14 30.12 14.50
N HIS A 149 -55.92 30.22 13.42
CA HIS A 149 -57.36 29.91 13.43
C HIS A 149 -57.63 28.40 13.45
N LEU A 150 -56.76 27.60 12.82
CA LEU A 150 -56.84 26.14 12.84
C LEU A 150 -56.56 25.57 14.24
N GLU A 151 -55.63 26.15 14.99
CA GLU A 151 -55.31 25.75 16.38
C GLU A 151 -56.49 25.91 17.36
N ILE A 152 -57.50 26.73 17.04
CA ILE A 152 -58.68 26.95 17.89
C ILE A 152 -59.71 25.80 17.74
N PHE A 153 -59.68 25.03 16.64
CA PHE A 153 -60.75 24.09 16.29
C PHE A 153 -61.00 23.01 17.36
N ASP A 154 -59.95 22.48 17.97
CA ASP A 154 -60.02 21.42 18.98
C ASP A 154 -60.67 21.89 20.31
N SER A 155 -60.91 23.19 20.47
CA SER A 155 -61.53 23.79 21.66
C SER A 155 -63.02 24.14 21.51
N LEU A 156 -63.65 23.76 20.38
CA LEU A 156 -65.05 24.11 20.07
C LEU A 156 -66.00 22.95 20.39
N ASP A 157 -66.92 23.15 21.33
CA ASP A 157 -67.84 22.10 21.79
C ASP A 157 -69.17 22.10 21.01
N THR A 158 -69.67 23.25 20.56
CA THR A 158 -71.02 23.35 19.95
C THR A 158 -71.03 23.43 18.41
N ASP A 159 -72.15 23.04 17.81
CA ASP A 159 -72.34 23.07 16.34
C ASP A 159 -72.44 24.51 15.79
N GLU A 160 -72.95 25.47 16.57
CA GLU A 160 -73.00 26.89 16.16
C GLU A 160 -71.60 27.53 16.16
N GLU A 161 -70.75 27.21 17.14
CA GLU A 161 -69.34 27.62 17.17
C GLU A 161 -68.57 27.05 15.97
N LYS A 162 -68.74 25.74 15.69
CA LYS A 162 -68.12 25.08 14.52
C LYS A 162 -68.58 25.69 13.20
N LYS A 163 -69.84 26.11 13.09
CA LYS A 163 -70.35 26.79 11.90
C LYS A 163 -69.74 28.18 11.71
N ASN A 164 -69.76 29.01 12.76
CA ASN A 164 -69.14 30.34 12.75
C ASN A 164 -67.63 30.27 12.45
N TRP A 165 -66.94 29.29 13.04
CA TRP A 165 -65.52 29.04 12.78
C TRP A 165 -65.24 28.66 11.31
N ASN A 166 -66.12 27.87 10.67
CA ASN A 166 -66.02 27.53 9.25
C ASN A 166 -66.25 28.76 8.34
N ASP A 167 -67.24 29.60 8.65
CA ASP A 167 -67.49 30.84 7.92
C ASP A 167 -66.29 31.81 8.02
N GLN A 168 -65.66 31.88 9.18
CA GLN A 168 -64.41 32.63 9.40
C GLN A 168 -63.23 32.03 8.63
N LEU A 169 -63.06 30.70 8.62
CA LEU A 169 -62.03 30.01 7.85
C LEU A 169 -62.18 30.24 6.34
N LEU A 170 -63.42 30.29 5.83
CA LEU A 170 -63.71 30.60 4.43
C LEU A 170 -63.30 32.04 4.09
N ASN A 171 -63.61 33.00 4.97
CA ASN A 171 -63.15 34.38 4.82
C ASN A 171 -61.61 34.51 4.87
N LEU A 172 -60.95 33.84 5.81
CA LEU A 172 -59.48 33.83 5.90
C LEU A 172 -58.82 33.23 4.65
N ASN A 173 -59.38 32.14 4.10
CA ASN A 173 -58.92 31.58 2.83
C ASN A 173 -59.08 32.57 1.67
N ASN A 174 -60.22 33.28 1.56
CA ASN A 174 -60.41 34.32 0.56
C ASN A 174 -59.36 35.46 0.70
N ILE A 175 -59.02 35.84 1.92
CA ILE A 175 -57.97 36.85 2.20
C ILE A 175 -56.60 36.33 1.78
N LYS A 176 -56.28 35.06 2.02
CA LYS A 176 -55.02 34.42 1.60
C LYS A 176 -54.91 34.32 0.07
N GLU A 177 -55.97 33.89 -0.62
CA GLU A 177 -56.01 33.84 -2.10
C GLU A 177 -55.91 35.24 -2.73
N LEU A 178 -56.53 36.25 -2.12
CA LEU A 178 -56.37 37.64 -2.51
C LEU A 178 -54.93 38.12 -2.32
N ALA A 179 -54.32 37.87 -1.16
CA ALA A 179 -52.93 38.24 -0.87
C ALA A 179 -51.94 37.56 -1.82
N PHE A 180 -52.16 36.28 -2.16
CA PHE A 180 -51.37 35.55 -3.17
C PHE A 180 -51.52 36.18 -4.57
N SER A 181 -52.75 36.50 -4.96
CA SER A 181 -53.04 37.16 -6.24
C SER A 181 -52.42 38.56 -6.32
N GLU A 182 -52.46 39.33 -5.23
CA GLU A 182 -51.79 40.62 -5.13
C GLU A 182 -50.26 40.48 -5.16
N TRP A 183 -49.67 39.48 -4.50
CA TRP A 183 -48.24 39.21 -4.59
C TRP A 183 -47.81 38.84 -6.01
N LYS A 184 -48.62 38.05 -6.71
CA LYS A 184 -48.38 37.72 -8.12
C LYS A 184 -48.43 38.94 -9.04
N VAL A 185 -49.50 39.73 -8.96
CA VAL A 185 -49.77 40.82 -9.91
C VAL A 185 -49.11 42.15 -9.51
N LYS A 186 -49.22 42.56 -8.24
CA LYS A 186 -48.72 43.84 -7.71
C LYS A 186 -47.33 43.72 -7.07
N GLY A 187 -46.98 42.53 -6.57
CA GLY A 187 -45.67 42.20 -6.01
C GLY A 187 -44.68 41.61 -7.02
N PHE A 188 -45.04 41.50 -8.30
CA PHE A 188 -44.16 41.00 -9.37
C PHE A 188 -43.53 39.62 -9.10
N LYS A 189 -44.20 38.75 -8.33
CA LYS A 189 -43.68 37.45 -7.84
C LYS A 189 -42.89 36.67 -8.88
N ASP A 190 -43.54 36.26 -9.98
CA ASP A 190 -42.95 35.40 -11.00
C ASP A 190 -41.68 36.01 -11.66
N LEU A 191 -41.62 37.34 -11.74
CA LEU A 191 -40.53 38.09 -12.38
C LEU A 191 -39.34 38.29 -11.44
N ILE A 192 -39.60 38.53 -10.14
CA ILE A 192 -38.58 38.64 -9.11
C ILE A 192 -38.01 37.26 -8.74
N GLU A 193 -38.86 36.23 -8.58
CA GLU A 193 -38.41 34.87 -8.28
C GLU A 193 -37.52 34.30 -9.38
N LYS A 194 -37.85 34.53 -10.65
CA LYS A 194 -37.02 34.10 -11.79
C LYS A 194 -35.62 34.74 -11.77
N GLU A 195 -35.53 35.99 -11.35
CA GLU A 195 -34.25 36.70 -11.26
C GLU A 195 -33.45 36.30 -10.00
N LEU A 196 -34.14 36.03 -8.88
CA LEU A 196 -33.54 35.42 -7.69
C LEU A 196 -33.03 34.00 -7.98
N GLU A 197 -33.76 33.18 -8.75
CA GLU A 197 -33.34 31.85 -9.20
C GLU A 197 -32.06 31.93 -10.06
N LYS A 198 -31.98 32.91 -10.96
CA LYS A 198 -30.79 33.19 -11.76
C LYS A 198 -29.59 33.59 -10.90
N ILE A 199 -29.78 34.43 -9.87
CA ILE A 199 -28.71 34.81 -8.93
C ILE A 199 -28.27 33.63 -8.07
N ASN A 200 -29.22 32.81 -7.58
CA ASN A 200 -28.90 31.61 -6.80
C ASN A 200 -28.08 30.62 -7.63
N LYS A 201 -28.44 30.39 -8.90
CA LYS A 201 -27.63 29.58 -9.84
C LYS A 201 -26.25 30.17 -10.12
N THR A 202 -26.11 31.50 -10.06
CA THR A 202 -24.80 32.18 -10.17
C THR A 202 -23.95 31.89 -8.93
N SER A 203 -24.52 32.02 -7.73
CA SER A 203 -23.86 31.68 -6.46
C SER A 203 -23.44 30.21 -6.36
N GLU A 204 -24.29 29.28 -6.82
CA GLU A 204 -23.95 27.86 -6.94
C GLU A 204 -22.78 27.61 -7.92
N ALA A 205 -22.72 28.38 -9.01
CA ALA A 205 -21.64 28.31 -9.99
C ALA A 205 -20.33 28.94 -9.47
N ASP A 206 -20.38 30.05 -8.74
CA ASP A 206 -19.22 30.62 -8.04
C ASP A 206 -18.64 29.62 -7.04
N LEU A 207 -19.50 28.97 -6.23
CA LEU A 207 -19.10 27.93 -5.29
C LEU A 207 -18.47 26.72 -6.00
N TYR A 208 -19.07 26.27 -7.11
CA TYR A 208 -18.54 25.17 -7.91
C TYR A 208 -17.16 25.49 -8.52
N VAL A 209 -16.98 26.69 -9.11
CA VAL A 209 -15.69 27.14 -9.64
C VAL A 209 -14.66 27.21 -8.51
N ALA A 210 -15.00 27.79 -7.36
CA ALA A 210 -14.11 27.83 -6.21
C ALA A 210 -13.72 26.42 -5.72
N MET A 211 -14.66 25.47 -5.66
CA MET A 211 -14.40 24.07 -5.29
C MET A 211 -13.49 23.35 -6.29
N ALA A 212 -13.76 23.49 -7.59
CA ALA A 212 -13.00 22.83 -8.64
C ALA A 212 -11.60 23.42 -8.81
N GLN A 213 -11.46 24.75 -8.71
CA GLN A 213 -10.17 25.42 -8.73
C GLN A 213 -9.35 25.14 -7.46
N ASN A 214 -10.00 25.00 -6.29
CA ASN A 214 -9.35 24.48 -5.08
C ASN A 214 -8.84 23.05 -5.28
N ALA A 215 -9.67 22.16 -5.85
CA ALA A 215 -9.30 20.79 -6.15
C ALA A 215 -8.11 20.72 -7.13
N LYS A 216 -8.09 21.56 -8.17
CA LYS A 216 -6.98 21.69 -9.12
C LYS A 216 -5.71 22.21 -8.47
N ASN A 217 -5.79 23.33 -7.74
CA ASN A 217 -4.64 23.93 -7.06
C ASN A 217 -4.04 22.99 -6.02
N THR A 218 -4.87 22.30 -5.23
CA THR A 218 -4.41 21.32 -4.22
C THR A 218 -3.76 20.10 -4.87
N PHE A 219 -4.26 19.67 -6.03
CA PHE A 219 -3.63 18.60 -6.81
C PHE A 219 -2.26 19.01 -7.36
N THR A 220 -2.15 20.15 -8.05
CA THR A 220 -0.87 20.64 -8.59
C THR A 220 0.13 20.98 -7.49
N ALA A 221 -0.30 21.55 -6.35
CA ALA A 221 0.59 21.84 -5.22
C ALA A 221 1.08 20.59 -4.47
N ALA A 222 0.38 19.46 -4.60
CA ALA A 222 0.79 18.18 -4.04
C ALA A 222 1.64 17.33 -5.01
N GLU A 223 1.84 17.80 -6.24
CA GLU A 223 2.64 17.13 -7.26
C GLU A 223 4.11 17.13 -6.88
N LYS A 224 4.76 15.98 -7.04
CA LYS A 224 6.20 15.80 -6.86
C LYS A 224 6.80 15.20 -8.12
N THR A 225 8.05 15.55 -8.40
CA THR A 225 8.83 14.88 -9.43
C THR A 225 9.35 13.55 -8.89
N ASP A 226 9.06 12.46 -9.59
CA ASP A 226 9.57 11.13 -9.31
C ASP A 226 11.09 11.08 -9.47
N VAL A 227 11.80 10.43 -8.53
CA VAL A 227 13.27 10.49 -8.48
C VAL A 227 13.93 9.59 -9.53
N ILE A 228 13.20 8.59 -10.05
CA ILE A 228 13.72 7.57 -10.96
C ILE A 228 13.26 7.84 -12.39
N SER A 229 11.97 8.15 -12.57
CA SER A 229 11.33 8.34 -13.88
C SER A 229 11.22 9.81 -14.31
N ASN A 230 11.42 10.76 -13.39
CA ASN A 230 11.08 12.19 -13.57
C ASN A 230 9.61 12.45 -13.93
N SER A 231 8.70 11.50 -13.69
CA SER A 231 7.26 11.69 -13.90
C SER A 231 6.57 12.37 -12.72
N SER A 232 5.37 12.89 -12.93
CA SER A 232 4.57 13.59 -11.91
C SER A 232 3.81 12.61 -11.01
N ILE A 233 4.12 12.59 -9.71
CA ILE A 233 3.56 11.66 -8.73
C ILE A 233 2.91 12.38 -7.52
N HIS A 234 1.95 11.70 -6.89
CA HIS A 234 1.17 12.19 -5.76
C HIS A 234 1.21 11.22 -4.57
N ASP A 235 1.84 11.62 -3.47
CA ASP A 235 2.04 10.82 -2.25
C ASP A 235 0.72 10.33 -1.61
N ILE A 236 0.80 9.20 -0.90
CA ILE A 236 -0.24 8.70 0.02
C ILE A 236 0.28 8.76 1.46
N ASN A 237 -0.60 9.05 2.42
CA ASN A 237 -0.33 8.91 3.85
C ASN A 237 -1.28 7.87 4.48
N PHE A 238 -0.93 7.37 5.66
CA PHE A 238 -1.69 6.34 6.37
C PHE A 238 -2.35 6.89 7.63
N ILE A 239 -3.52 6.35 8.00
CA ILE A 239 -4.16 6.59 9.31
C ILE A 239 -4.52 5.23 9.94
N PRO A 240 -4.03 4.93 11.16
CA PRO A 240 -2.96 5.64 11.87
C PRO A 240 -1.63 5.58 11.08
N TYR A 241 -0.72 6.54 11.29
CA TYR A 241 0.57 6.58 10.58
C TYR A 241 1.67 5.75 11.27
N ASP A 242 1.43 5.41 12.54
CA ASP A 242 2.27 4.67 13.48
C ASP A 242 1.82 3.22 13.67
N PHE A 243 0.93 2.71 12.81
CA PHE A 243 0.41 1.33 12.85
C PHE A 243 1.47 0.22 12.75
N MET A 244 2.73 0.59 12.44
CA MET A 244 3.93 -0.24 12.54
C MET A 244 4.38 -0.50 13.98
N GLU A 245 4.30 0.52 14.82
CA GLU A 245 4.90 0.55 16.16
C GLU A 245 3.83 0.40 17.25
N ASN A 246 2.61 0.83 16.94
CA ASN A 246 1.50 0.84 17.87
C ASN A 246 0.70 -0.46 17.78
N GLU A 247 1.06 -1.42 18.63
CA GLU A 247 0.38 -2.73 18.74
C GLU A 247 -1.11 -2.62 19.10
N SER A 248 -1.59 -1.50 19.66
CA SER A 248 -3.03 -1.31 19.94
C SER A 248 -3.91 -1.21 18.70
N GLY A 249 -3.31 -0.97 17.51
CA GLY A 249 -4.01 -1.04 16.23
C GLY A 249 -4.14 -2.45 15.64
N TRP A 250 -3.57 -3.48 16.28
CA TRP A 250 -3.58 -4.87 15.82
C TRP A 250 -4.51 -5.73 16.67
N ASN A 251 -5.35 -6.52 16.00
CA ASN A 251 -6.31 -7.41 16.64
C ASN A 251 -5.92 -8.87 16.37
N SER A 252 -5.76 -9.68 17.41
CA SER A 252 -5.50 -11.11 17.26
C SER A 252 -6.79 -11.88 16.94
N MET A 253 -6.68 -12.90 16.09
CA MET A 253 -7.78 -13.78 15.71
C MET A 253 -7.30 -15.22 15.57
N ARG A 254 -8.15 -16.14 16.00
CA ARG A 254 -8.04 -17.57 15.70
C ARG A 254 -9.34 -18.04 15.06
N ILE A 255 -9.23 -18.76 13.94
CA ILE A 255 -10.36 -19.33 13.20
C ILE A 255 -10.17 -20.84 13.14
N GLU A 256 -11.12 -21.60 13.68
CA GLU A 256 -11.10 -23.06 13.68
C GLU A 256 -11.62 -23.64 12.35
N LYS A 257 -11.24 -24.88 12.01
CA LYS A 257 -11.59 -25.54 10.73
C LYS A 257 -13.07 -25.48 10.36
N SER A 258 -13.95 -25.75 11.32
CA SER A 258 -15.40 -25.72 11.10
C SER A 258 -15.91 -24.32 10.75
N GLU A 259 -15.32 -23.27 11.32
CA GLU A 259 -15.64 -21.89 10.98
C GLU A 259 -15.05 -21.51 9.62
N LEU A 260 -13.81 -21.91 9.33
CA LEU A 260 -13.17 -21.71 8.01
C LEU A 260 -13.96 -22.38 6.88
N ASP A 261 -14.48 -23.59 7.10
CA ASP A 261 -15.33 -24.31 6.16
C ASP A 261 -16.66 -23.58 5.91
N ASN A 262 -17.30 -23.07 6.96
CA ASN A 262 -18.54 -22.29 6.87
C ASN A 262 -18.32 -20.94 6.15
N LEU A 263 -17.29 -20.19 6.52
CA LEU A 263 -16.90 -18.92 5.89
C LEU A 263 -16.58 -19.09 4.39
N HIS A 264 -15.92 -20.20 4.02
CA HIS A 264 -15.71 -20.51 2.62
C HIS A 264 -17.02 -20.84 1.89
N ALA A 265 -17.96 -21.56 2.51
CA ALA A 265 -19.27 -21.85 1.92
C ALA A 265 -20.10 -20.58 1.72
N GLU A 266 -20.08 -19.65 2.70
CA GLU A 266 -20.66 -18.30 2.59
C GLU A 266 -20.04 -17.51 1.43
N ALA A 267 -18.71 -17.50 1.37
CA ALA A 267 -17.95 -16.79 0.34
C ALA A 267 -18.12 -17.37 -1.08
N LYS A 268 -18.48 -18.66 -1.20
CA LYS A 268 -18.60 -19.36 -2.49
C LYS A 268 -19.64 -18.73 -3.42
N ASN A 269 -20.72 -18.19 -2.85
CA ASN A 269 -21.79 -17.50 -3.60
C ASN A 269 -21.42 -16.06 -4.01
N ALA A 270 -20.32 -15.51 -3.47
CA ALA A 270 -19.88 -14.13 -3.75
C ALA A 270 -18.62 -14.05 -4.63
N ASN A 271 -17.90 -15.16 -4.81
CA ASN A 271 -16.55 -15.21 -5.39
C ASN A 271 -16.44 -16.03 -6.68
N GLU A 272 -17.55 -16.31 -7.39
CA GLU A 272 -17.56 -17.15 -8.60
C GLU A 272 -16.66 -16.65 -9.74
N ASN A 273 -16.20 -15.39 -9.69
CA ASN A 273 -15.42 -14.72 -10.74
C ASN A 273 -14.02 -14.27 -10.27
N LEU A 274 -13.38 -15.05 -9.39
CA LEU A 274 -11.94 -14.87 -9.09
C LEU A 274 -11.07 -15.37 -10.27
N PRO A 275 -9.93 -14.74 -10.58
CA PRO A 275 -9.05 -15.17 -11.66
C PRO A 275 -8.61 -16.63 -11.51
N SER A 276 -8.93 -17.45 -12.52
CA SER A 276 -8.67 -18.90 -12.53
C SER A 276 -7.17 -19.25 -12.43
N GLU A 277 -6.30 -18.37 -12.91
CA GLU A 277 -4.84 -18.50 -12.90
C GLU A 277 -4.24 -18.60 -11.48
N ILE A 278 -4.95 -18.08 -10.46
CA ILE A 278 -4.53 -18.11 -9.05
C ILE A 278 -5.23 -19.27 -8.30
N LEU A 279 -6.36 -19.75 -8.82
CA LEU A 279 -7.14 -20.87 -8.26
C LEU A 279 -6.56 -22.26 -8.59
N THR A 280 -5.75 -22.39 -9.64
CA THR A 280 -5.20 -23.67 -10.17
C THR A 280 -3.98 -24.21 -9.42
N ILE A 281 -3.78 -23.83 -8.15
CA ILE A 281 -2.79 -24.49 -7.29
C ILE A 281 -3.55 -25.49 -6.42
N ASP A 282 -3.43 -26.76 -6.76
CA ASP A 282 -3.99 -27.87 -5.99
C ASP A 282 -3.32 -27.93 -4.62
N TYR A 283 -4.08 -27.54 -3.59
CA TYR A 283 -3.65 -27.57 -2.20
C TYR A 283 -4.37 -28.68 -1.46
N ASP A 284 -3.61 -29.56 -0.82
CA ASP A 284 -4.14 -30.41 0.23
C ASP A 284 -4.33 -29.60 1.52
N GLU A 285 -5.39 -28.77 1.55
CA GLU A 285 -5.79 -28.02 2.75
C GLU A 285 -6.45 -28.92 3.81
N SER A 286 -6.57 -30.25 3.58
CA SER A 286 -7.28 -31.17 4.48
C SER A 286 -6.61 -31.30 5.86
N VAL A 287 -5.30 -31.09 5.92
CA VAL A 287 -4.45 -31.23 7.12
C VAL A 287 -4.47 -30.01 8.04
N ILE A 288 -5.16 -28.93 7.66
CA ILE A 288 -5.26 -27.70 8.45
C ILE A 288 -6.41 -27.84 9.45
N LEU A 289 -6.14 -27.52 10.72
CA LEU A 289 -7.12 -27.53 11.82
C LEU A 289 -7.56 -26.13 12.25
N ALA A 290 -6.69 -25.13 12.14
CA ALA A 290 -7.01 -23.75 12.49
C ALA A 290 -6.01 -22.76 11.89
N VAL A 291 -6.38 -21.49 11.89
CA VAL A 291 -5.52 -20.38 11.48
C VAL A 291 -5.48 -19.34 12.60
N GLU A 292 -4.28 -18.96 13.03
CA GLU A 292 -4.05 -17.83 13.93
C GLU A 292 -3.36 -16.70 13.16
N LEU A 293 -3.80 -15.46 13.36
CA LEU A 293 -3.20 -14.26 12.74
C LEU A 293 -3.53 -13.01 13.57
N GLU A 294 -2.86 -11.91 13.25
CA GLU A 294 -3.26 -10.58 13.68
C GLU A 294 -3.65 -9.74 12.46
N TYR A 295 -4.64 -8.86 12.60
CA TYR A 295 -5.15 -8.02 11.52
C TYR A 295 -5.29 -6.55 11.93
N SER A 296 -5.25 -5.67 10.92
CA SER A 296 -5.51 -4.24 11.08
C SER A 296 -6.13 -3.64 9.81
N PHE A 297 -6.96 -2.62 9.98
CA PHE A 297 -7.54 -1.82 8.89
C PHE A 297 -6.86 -0.45 8.86
N VAL A 298 -6.23 -0.10 7.74
CA VAL A 298 -5.37 1.09 7.64
C VAL A 298 -5.87 2.00 6.52
N HIS A 299 -6.29 3.21 6.84
CA HIS A 299 -6.88 4.13 5.88
C HIS A 299 -5.84 4.87 5.05
N LEU A 300 -6.14 5.03 3.75
CA LEU A 300 -5.32 5.72 2.76
C LEU A 300 -5.74 7.19 2.66
N LYS A 301 -4.97 8.09 3.29
CA LYS A 301 -5.21 9.54 3.26
C LYS A 301 -4.53 10.17 2.05
N ARG A 302 -5.33 10.75 1.16
CA ARG A 302 -4.90 11.54 0.00
C ARG A 302 -5.34 12.98 0.17
N ASN A 303 -4.41 13.87 0.52
CA ASN A 303 -4.72 15.30 0.70
C ASN A 303 -5.03 16.01 -0.63
N TRP A 304 -4.68 15.38 -1.77
CA TRP A 304 -4.80 15.92 -3.13
C TRP A 304 -6.07 15.47 -3.87
N PHE A 305 -6.77 14.45 -3.37
CA PHE A 305 -7.95 13.88 -4.03
C PHE A 305 -9.23 14.41 -3.39
N ASN A 306 -10.04 15.15 -4.16
CA ASN A 306 -11.34 15.65 -3.73
C ASN A 306 -12.39 15.33 -4.79
N LYS A 307 -13.30 14.39 -4.51
CA LYS A 307 -14.33 13.99 -5.46
C LYS A 307 -15.56 14.91 -5.51
N ASN A 308 -15.69 15.85 -4.59
CA ASN A 308 -16.97 16.55 -4.36
C ASN A 308 -17.37 17.48 -5.53
N PHE A 309 -16.41 18.06 -6.25
CA PHE A 309 -16.73 18.91 -7.41
C PHE A 309 -17.37 18.10 -8.56
N MET A 310 -16.98 16.83 -8.76
CA MET A 310 -17.59 15.94 -9.75
C MET A 310 -19.05 15.57 -9.44
N MET A 311 -19.51 15.83 -8.20
CA MET A 311 -20.89 15.56 -7.78
C MET A 311 -21.83 16.76 -8.00
N SER A 312 -21.32 17.89 -8.47
CA SER A 312 -22.12 19.07 -8.78
C SER A 312 -22.94 18.88 -10.06
N ASN A 313 -24.16 19.41 -10.10
CA ASN A 313 -24.96 19.53 -11.32
C ASN A 313 -24.30 20.43 -12.38
N LEU A 314 -23.30 21.24 -12.00
CA LEU A 314 -22.55 22.12 -12.90
C LEU A 314 -21.29 21.44 -13.47
N PHE A 315 -21.00 20.21 -13.05
CA PHE A 315 -19.93 19.41 -13.64
C PHE A 315 -20.30 18.99 -15.06
N GLN A 316 -19.38 19.21 -16.01
CA GLN A 316 -19.54 18.85 -17.43
C GLN A 316 -18.46 17.84 -17.83
N TRP A 317 -18.86 16.81 -18.56
CA TRP A 317 -17.97 15.72 -18.97
C TRP A 317 -18.20 15.31 -20.43
N ASN A 318 -17.36 15.86 -21.32
CA ASN A 318 -17.52 15.74 -22.77
C ASN A 318 -16.73 14.58 -23.41
N GLU A 319 -16.15 13.69 -22.61
CA GLU A 319 -15.34 12.57 -23.10
C GLU A 319 -16.19 11.30 -23.30
N ALA A 320 -15.86 10.51 -24.32
CA ALA A 320 -16.59 9.28 -24.66
C ALA A 320 -16.65 8.25 -23.51
N LYS A 321 -15.62 8.19 -22.67
CA LYS A 321 -15.54 7.28 -21.52
C LYS A 321 -16.06 7.99 -20.26
N LYS A 322 -17.21 7.54 -19.74
CA LYS A 322 -17.88 8.10 -18.55
C LYS A 322 -17.04 7.92 -17.28
N ILE A 323 -17.25 8.78 -16.27
CA ILE A 323 -16.53 8.68 -14.99
C ILE A 323 -17.04 7.51 -14.13
N SER A 324 -18.32 7.52 -13.74
CA SER A 324 -19.00 6.44 -13.00
C SER A 324 -20.51 6.49 -13.25
N ASP A 325 -21.18 5.33 -13.25
CA ASP A 325 -22.65 5.21 -13.23
C ASP A 325 -23.24 5.04 -11.82
N GLY A 326 -22.39 4.90 -10.79
CA GLY A 326 -22.81 4.66 -9.40
C GLY A 326 -23.05 3.19 -9.04
N GLN A 327 -22.83 2.23 -9.93
CA GLN A 327 -23.14 0.81 -9.71
C GLN A 327 -22.05 -0.14 -10.25
N THR A 328 -21.62 0.06 -11.50
CA THR A 328 -20.79 -0.89 -12.25
C THR A 328 -19.31 -0.63 -12.02
N ILE A 329 -18.56 -1.68 -11.65
CA ILE A 329 -17.08 -1.62 -11.57
C ILE A 329 -16.49 -2.37 -12.76
N SER A 330 -16.16 -1.63 -13.82
CA SER A 330 -15.52 -2.17 -15.03
C SER A 330 -14.55 -1.17 -15.66
N ASN A 331 -13.74 -1.67 -16.59
CA ASN A 331 -12.87 -0.86 -17.45
C ASN A 331 -13.61 0.09 -18.41
N ASP A 332 -14.95 0.05 -18.48
CA ASP A 332 -15.75 0.97 -19.30
C ASP A 332 -15.90 2.35 -18.64
N PHE A 333 -15.63 2.43 -17.33
CA PHE A 333 -15.67 3.66 -16.55
C PHE A 333 -14.26 4.17 -16.24
N LYS A 334 -14.06 5.49 -16.17
CA LYS A 334 -12.74 6.08 -15.84
C LYS A 334 -12.42 5.96 -14.36
N LEU A 335 -13.42 6.14 -13.50
CA LEU A 335 -13.25 6.07 -12.05
C LEU A 335 -14.50 5.44 -11.41
N PRO A 336 -14.72 4.12 -11.57
CA PRO A 336 -15.87 3.45 -10.97
C PRO A 336 -15.78 3.34 -9.44
N ALA A 337 -14.56 3.17 -8.91
CA ALA A 337 -14.25 3.16 -7.48
C ALA A 337 -12.76 3.52 -7.25
N PHE A 338 -12.34 3.73 -6.00
CA PHE A 338 -10.93 3.99 -5.66
C PHE A 338 -10.53 3.35 -4.31
N PRO A 339 -9.27 2.95 -4.10
CA PRO A 339 -8.83 2.32 -2.84
C PRO A 339 -8.91 3.28 -1.65
N LYS A 340 -9.54 2.86 -0.54
CA LYS A 340 -9.76 3.69 0.66
C LYS A 340 -9.08 3.14 1.91
N THR A 341 -9.13 1.83 2.14
CA THR A 341 -8.58 1.19 3.36
C THR A 341 -7.95 -0.15 3.03
N MET A 342 -6.73 -0.38 3.51
CA MET A 342 -6.06 -1.68 3.39
C MET A 342 -6.55 -2.65 4.46
N MET A 343 -6.73 -3.92 4.10
CA MET A 343 -6.84 -5.03 5.05
C MET A 343 -5.47 -5.71 5.14
N LEU A 344 -4.77 -5.52 6.26
CA LEU A 344 -3.46 -6.10 6.49
C LEU A 344 -3.52 -7.21 7.55
N ILE A 345 -2.71 -8.25 7.35
CA ILE A 345 -2.47 -9.29 8.36
C ILE A 345 -0.97 -9.44 8.66
N LYS A 346 -0.64 -9.84 9.88
CA LYS A 346 0.70 -10.26 10.32
C LYS A 346 0.61 -11.52 11.20
N ASN A 347 1.75 -12.08 11.58
CA ASN A 347 1.85 -13.22 12.51
C ASN A 347 1.05 -14.48 12.13
N LEU A 348 0.83 -14.72 10.83
CA LEU A 348 0.08 -15.87 10.31
C LEU A 348 0.74 -17.21 10.72
N LYS A 349 0.00 -18.01 11.49
CA LYS A 349 0.30 -19.41 11.83
C LYS A 349 -0.81 -20.31 11.30
N ILE A 350 -0.42 -21.37 10.61
CA ILE A 350 -1.34 -22.43 10.13
C ILE A 350 -1.16 -23.63 11.04
N ILE A 351 -2.20 -23.96 11.81
CA ILE A 351 -2.20 -25.07 12.75
C ILE A 351 -2.52 -26.35 11.99
N LEU A 352 -1.67 -27.35 12.14
CA LEU A 352 -1.76 -28.63 11.44
C LEU A 352 -2.30 -29.74 12.33
N ASP A 353 -2.80 -30.80 11.68
CA ASP A 353 -3.14 -32.06 12.33
C ASP A 353 -1.93 -32.66 13.08
N PRO A 354 -2.12 -33.16 14.33
CA PRO A 354 -1.07 -33.80 15.12
C PRO A 354 -0.34 -34.97 14.42
N SER A 355 -0.96 -35.62 13.44
CA SER A 355 -0.38 -36.73 12.67
C SER A 355 0.74 -36.31 11.71
N ILE A 356 0.82 -35.04 11.30
CA ILE A 356 1.85 -34.55 10.36
C ILE A 356 3.25 -34.64 10.98
N THR A 357 4.22 -35.19 10.24
CA THR A 357 5.62 -35.33 10.68
C THR A 357 6.51 -34.25 10.07
N ASN A 358 7.72 -34.09 10.61
CA ASN A 358 8.73 -33.17 10.06
C ASN A 358 9.07 -33.53 8.60
N ASP A 359 9.15 -34.81 8.27
CA ASP A 359 9.59 -35.28 6.95
C ASP A 359 8.60 -34.89 5.84
N THR A 360 7.30 -34.82 6.15
CA THR A 360 6.26 -34.34 5.23
C THR A 360 6.38 -32.83 4.94
N VAL A 361 6.81 -32.05 5.93
CA VAL A 361 6.89 -30.58 5.85
C VAL A 361 8.23 -30.09 5.30
N ASN A 362 9.31 -30.81 5.58
CA ASN A 362 10.67 -30.45 5.22
C ASN A 362 11.07 -30.96 3.81
N ASN A 363 10.14 -31.56 3.05
CA ASN A 363 10.41 -32.06 1.71
C ASN A 363 10.67 -30.89 0.73
N PRO A 364 11.89 -30.71 0.19
CA PRO A 364 12.22 -29.56 -0.65
C PRO A 364 11.46 -29.54 -1.99
N ASN A 365 10.90 -30.69 -2.40
CA ASN A 365 10.07 -30.80 -3.60
C ASN A 365 8.58 -30.45 -3.35
N GLN A 366 8.18 -30.23 -2.09
CA GLN A 366 6.81 -29.88 -1.70
C GLN A 366 6.83 -28.52 -0.98
N LEU A 367 6.54 -27.45 -1.73
CA LEU A 367 6.29 -26.13 -1.16
C LEU A 367 4.86 -26.08 -0.63
N ILE A 368 4.70 -25.74 0.65
CA ILE A 368 3.39 -25.51 1.26
C ILE A 368 3.05 -24.03 1.11
N TYR A 369 1.81 -23.72 0.73
CA TYR A 369 1.31 -22.36 0.61
C TYR A 369 -0.04 -22.21 1.31
N PHE A 370 -0.43 -20.97 1.58
CA PHE A 370 -1.74 -20.59 2.10
C PHE A 370 -2.35 -19.52 1.21
N GLY A 371 -3.17 -19.92 0.23
CA GLY A 371 -3.53 -19.03 -0.86
C GLY A 371 -2.27 -18.59 -1.62
N PRO A 372 -2.05 -17.29 -1.87
CA PRO A 372 -0.85 -16.83 -2.58
C PRO A 372 0.39 -16.73 -1.65
N LEU A 373 0.26 -17.00 -0.35
CA LEU A 373 1.33 -16.89 0.66
C LEU A 373 2.22 -18.15 0.71
N ILE A 374 3.54 -18.00 0.62
CA ILE A 374 4.49 -19.10 0.78
C ILE A 374 4.69 -19.39 2.28
N MET A 375 4.62 -20.67 2.67
CA MET A 375 4.88 -21.11 4.05
C MET A 375 6.32 -21.60 4.21
N LYS A 376 6.90 -21.46 5.41
CA LYS A 376 8.20 -22.03 5.75
C LYS A 376 8.13 -23.56 5.70
N GLN A 377 9.09 -24.19 5.02
CA GLN A 377 9.36 -25.64 5.06
C GLN A 377 10.04 -26.02 6.39
N GLN A 378 9.36 -25.74 7.50
CA GLN A 378 9.80 -26.06 8.86
C GLN A 378 8.56 -26.25 9.73
N LEU A 379 8.43 -27.42 10.35
CA LEU A 379 7.38 -27.68 11.33
C LEU A 379 7.76 -27.07 12.68
N PHE A 380 6.90 -26.20 13.21
CA PHE A 380 7.06 -25.64 14.56
C PHE A 380 6.14 -26.38 15.53
N VAL A 381 6.60 -26.57 16.77
CA VAL A 381 5.82 -27.15 17.86
C VAL A 381 5.76 -26.15 19.01
N ASN A 382 4.54 -25.79 19.43
CA ASN A 382 4.34 -24.96 20.61
C ASN A 382 4.61 -25.79 21.88
N LYS A 383 5.62 -25.40 22.67
CA LYS A 383 6.05 -26.14 23.86
C LYS A 383 4.99 -26.24 24.97
N ASN A 384 3.99 -25.35 24.99
CA ASN A 384 3.00 -25.30 26.07
C ASN A 384 1.81 -26.24 25.86
N ASN A 385 1.46 -26.55 24.59
CA ASN A 385 0.28 -27.34 24.23
C ASN A 385 0.56 -28.41 23.16
N ASN A 386 1.83 -28.63 22.80
CA ASN A 386 2.31 -29.54 21.74
C ASN A 386 1.69 -29.31 20.36
N GLN A 387 1.10 -28.13 20.13
CA GLN A 387 0.42 -27.81 18.88
C GLN A 387 1.43 -27.63 17.74
N LYS A 388 1.23 -28.38 16.66
CA LYS A 388 2.02 -28.32 15.42
C LYS A 388 1.52 -27.19 14.52
N PHE A 389 2.42 -26.37 13.99
CA PHE A 389 2.04 -25.27 13.10
C PHE A 389 3.15 -24.89 12.10
N LEU A 390 2.75 -24.21 11.02
CA LEU A 390 3.61 -23.55 10.05
C LEU A 390 3.50 -22.03 10.17
N LYS A 391 4.52 -21.30 9.71
CA LYS A 391 4.56 -19.83 9.63
C LYS A 391 4.80 -19.39 8.19
N ALA A 392 4.26 -18.24 7.80
CA ALA A 392 4.54 -17.66 6.48
C ALA A 392 6.03 -17.29 6.33
N VAL A 393 6.52 -17.32 5.08
CA VAL A 393 7.78 -16.66 4.71
C VAL A 393 7.54 -15.15 4.71
N THR A 394 8.40 -14.40 5.38
CA THR A 394 8.25 -12.94 5.56
C THR A 394 9.27 -12.12 4.76
N ASN A 395 10.38 -12.73 4.31
CA ASN A 395 11.43 -12.05 3.57
C ASN A 395 11.02 -11.86 2.09
N VAL A 396 10.88 -10.61 1.65
CA VAL A 396 10.38 -10.30 0.30
C VAL A 396 11.35 -10.72 -0.80
N ARG A 397 12.66 -10.76 -0.53
CA ARG A 397 13.67 -11.22 -1.50
C ARG A 397 13.53 -12.72 -1.75
N THR A 398 13.38 -13.51 -0.69
CA THR A 398 13.11 -14.96 -0.77
C THR A 398 11.82 -15.24 -1.54
N ILE A 399 10.72 -14.54 -1.18
CA ILE A 399 9.43 -14.70 -1.85
C ILE A 399 9.53 -14.39 -3.35
N LYS A 400 10.18 -13.28 -3.75
CA LYS A 400 10.30 -12.89 -5.15
C LYS A 400 11.15 -13.88 -5.96
N SER A 401 12.24 -14.41 -5.40
CA SER A 401 13.04 -15.44 -6.07
C SER A 401 12.27 -16.74 -6.20
N ASP A 402 11.55 -17.18 -5.18
CA ASP A 402 10.80 -18.45 -5.21
C ASP A 402 9.55 -18.38 -6.09
N GLN A 403 8.87 -17.23 -6.15
CA GLN A 403 7.80 -16.97 -7.12
C GLN A 403 8.32 -16.99 -8.56
N LEU A 404 9.45 -16.34 -8.84
CA LEU A 404 10.06 -16.37 -10.17
C LEU A 404 10.48 -17.81 -10.55
N ASN A 405 11.14 -18.52 -9.64
CA ASN A 405 11.54 -19.92 -9.83
C ASN A 405 10.35 -20.86 -10.05
N THR A 406 9.21 -20.63 -9.39
CA THR A 406 8.01 -21.48 -9.53
C THR A 406 7.21 -21.15 -10.79
N LEU A 407 7.18 -19.89 -11.24
CA LEU A 407 6.69 -19.53 -12.57
C LEU A 407 7.57 -20.16 -13.67
N SER A 408 8.90 -20.05 -13.55
CA SER A 408 9.84 -20.69 -14.48
C SER A 408 9.67 -22.21 -14.52
N ARG A 409 9.58 -22.88 -13.36
CA ARG A 409 9.34 -24.33 -13.30
C ARG A 409 7.97 -24.76 -13.85
N LYS A 410 6.96 -23.88 -13.86
CA LYS A 410 5.68 -24.14 -14.52
C LYS A 410 5.75 -23.97 -16.04
N THR A 411 6.55 -23.03 -16.55
CA THR A 411 6.84 -22.93 -17.99
C THR A 411 7.79 -24.03 -18.49
N ASP A 412 8.65 -24.57 -17.62
CA ASP A 412 9.55 -25.69 -17.92
C ASP A 412 8.86 -27.07 -17.84
N ASN A 413 7.55 -27.13 -17.55
CA ASN A 413 6.81 -28.39 -17.46
C ASN A 413 6.18 -28.73 -18.83
N PRO A 414 6.70 -29.70 -19.60
CA PRO A 414 6.33 -29.83 -21.00
C PRO A 414 5.18 -30.83 -21.18
N GLU A 415 3.99 -30.32 -21.50
CA GLU A 415 2.95 -31.14 -22.15
C GLU A 415 3.41 -31.68 -23.52
N ASN A 416 4.54 -31.19 -24.05
CA ASN A 416 5.26 -31.75 -25.19
C ASN A 416 5.92 -33.14 -24.93
N ALA A 417 5.89 -33.67 -23.71
CA ALA A 417 6.38 -35.03 -23.40
C ALA A 417 5.47 -36.17 -23.90
N LYS A 418 4.38 -35.87 -24.61
CA LYS A 418 3.46 -36.85 -25.23
C LYS A 418 3.24 -36.63 -26.74
N ILE A 419 4.29 -36.32 -27.49
CA ILE A 419 4.30 -36.59 -28.94
C ILE A 419 5.11 -37.86 -29.19
N SER A 420 4.41 -38.86 -29.74
CA SER A 420 4.94 -40.17 -30.10
C SER A 420 6.26 -40.08 -30.86
N THR A 421 7.29 -40.79 -30.36
CA THR A 421 8.43 -41.22 -31.17
C THR A 421 7.95 -42.23 -32.22
N MET A 422 7.42 -41.73 -33.34
CA MET A 422 7.45 -42.46 -34.60
C MET A 422 8.79 -42.21 -35.28
N GLU A 423 9.47 -43.30 -35.61
CA GLU A 423 10.74 -43.27 -36.34
C GLU A 423 10.54 -42.61 -37.71
N PHE A 424 11.31 -41.56 -37.99
CA PHE A 424 11.53 -41.14 -39.38
C PHE A 424 13.01 -40.81 -39.60
N ALA A 425 13.72 -41.75 -40.20
CA ALA A 425 15.12 -41.58 -40.56
C ALA A 425 15.23 -40.64 -41.78
N ALA A 426 15.84 -39.48 -41.60
CA ALA A 426 16.19 -38.56 -42.69
C ALA A 426 17.69 -38.62 -42.97
N LYS A 427 18.07 -39.03 -44.19
CA LYS A 427 19.44 -38.88 -44.71
C LYS A 427 19.74 -37.40 -44.98
N PRO A 428 20.99 -36.94 -44.83
CA PRO A 428 21.38 -35.60 -45.21
C PRO A 428 21.57 -35.49 -46.73
N VAL A 429 21.08 -34.41 -47.34
CA VAL A 429 21.48 -33.97 -48.67
C VAL A 429 21.69 -32.45 -48.64
N LEU A 430 22.83 -32.04 -49.20
CA LEU A 430 23.25 -30.67 -49.46
C LEU A 430 22.47 -30.09 -50.65
N GLU A 431 22.02 -28.83 -50.61
CA GLU A 431 22.52 -27.75 -51.48
C GLU A 431 21.73 -26.42 -51.38
N THR A 432 22.41 -25.37 -51.83
CA THR A 432 22.01 -23.96 -51.88
C THR A 432 21.18 -23.60 -53.12
N VAL A 433 20.31 -22.58 -53.04
CA VAL A 433 20.21 -21.47 -54.05
C VAL A 433 19.62 -20.22 -53.39
N THR A 434 20.17 -19.05 -53.72
CA THR A 434 19.66 -17.70 -53.42
C THR A 434 18.70 -17.18 -54.49
N GLU A 435 17.67 -16.40 -54.12
CA GLU A 435 17.18 -15.30 -54.97
C GLU A 435 16.48 -14.18 -54.17
N VAL A 436 16.44 -12.97 -54.73
CA VAL A 436 16.01 -11.71 -54.07
C VAL A 436 14.92 -11.00 -54.93
N PRO A 437 14.42 -9.78 -54.61
CA PRO A 437 13.03 -9.54 -54.24
C PRO A 437 12.16 -8.89 -55.33
N LYS A 438 10.85 -8.73 -55.07
CA LYS A 438 9.99 -7.73 -55.76
C LYS A 438 9.07 -6.97 -54.80
N MET A 439 9.02 -5.65 -54.97
CA MET A 439 8.15 -4.66 -54.32
C MET A 439 6.69 -4.75 -54.87
N ASN A 440 5.62 -4.61 -54.07
CA ASN A 440 4.95 -3.35 -53.59
C ASN A 440 4.18 -2.60 -54.73
N PRO A 441 3.16 -1.72 -54.50
CA PRO A 441 2.75 -1.06 -53.24
C PRO A 441 1.24 -0.85 -52.96
N ASN A 442 0.94 -0.32 -51.74
CA ASN A 442 -0.14 0.62 -51.30
C ASN A 442 -0.68 0.21 -49.90
N THR A 443 -1.03 1.06 -48.92
CA THR A 443 -0.85 2.51 -48.61
C THR A 443 -1.31 2.73 -47.14
N ALA A 444 -0.95 3.77 -46.36
CA ALA A 444 0.22 4.66 -46.29
C ALA A 444 0.01 5.71 -45.16
N ALA A 445 0.95 5.91 -44.20
CA ALA A 445 1.06 7.13 -43.37
C ALA A 445 2.28 7.12 -42.41
N SER A 446 3.23 8.04 -42.60
CA SER A 446 4.21 8.48 -41.60
C SER A 446 4.63 9.92 -41.87
N ASN A 447 4.88 10.70 -40.81
CA ASN A 447 5.76 11.89 -40.68
C ASN A 447 5.45 12.52 -39.29
N LYS A 448 6.38 12.77 -38.35
CA LYS A 448 7.68 13.48 -38.35
C LYS A 448 7.60 15.00 -38.64
N ILE A 449 7.62 15.75 -37.55
CA ILE A 449 8.05 17.16 -37.39
C ILE A 449 8.81 17.12 -36.04
N ASN A 450 10.13 17.33 -35.89
CA ASN A 450 11.09 18.32 -36.39
C ASN A 450 10.96 19.70 -35.73
N MET A 451 11.79 19.98 -34.72
CA MET A 451 11.88 21.26 -34.02
C MET A 451 13.34 21.72 -34.00
N SER A 452 13.60 22.88 -34.60
CA SER A 452 14.91 23.53 -34.63
C SER A 452 14.77 25.05 -34.57
N ALA A 453 15.72 25.69 -33.89
CA ALA A 453 16.08 27.12 -33.89
C ALA A 453 15.43 28.06 -32.85
N PHE A 454 16.30 28.95 -32.33
CA PHE A 454 16.13 30.08 -31.40
C PHE A 454 15.70 29.75 -29.94
N GLY A 455 16.45 30.11 -28.88
CA GLY A 455 17.80 30.70 -28.76
C GLY A 455 17.94 31.56 -27.49
N GLY A 456 18.90 31.28 -26.59
CA GLY A 456 18.93 32.01 -25.29
C GLY A 456 20.01 31.74 -24.22
N ILE A 457 21.21 31.26 -24.59
CA ILE A 457 22.52 31.42 -23.87
C ILE A 457 22.55 31.42 -22.30
N ARG A 458 23.13 30.37 -21.69
CA ARG A 458 24.42 30.49 -20.94
C ARG A 458 25.08 29.15 -20.61
N ASN A 459 26.39 29.10 -20.86
CA ASN A 459 27.26 27.92 -20.83
C ASN A 459 27.54 27.35 -19.43
N LEU A 460 27.57 26.02 -19.31
CA LEU A 460 28.59 25.27 -18.56
C LEU A 460 28.98 24.01 -19.36
N ARG A 461 30.26 23.60 -19.29
CA ARG A 461 30.85 22.55 -20.16
C ARG A 461 30.63 21.14 -19.61
N PRO A 462 30.34 20.12 -20.44
CA PRO A 462 30.43 18.71 -20.04
C PRO A 462 31.85 18.16 -20.20
N ILE A 463 32.22 17.21 -19.34
CA ILE A 463 33.48 16.45 -19.41
C ILE A 463 33.24 15.15 -20.17
N THR A 464 34.07 14.87 -21.18
CA THR A 464 34.02 13.63 -21.98
C THR A 464 34.80 12.49 -21.34
N PRO A 465 34.24 11.29 -21.18
CA PRO A 465 35.01 10.08 -20.85
C PRO A 465 35.65 9.47 -22.11
N THR A 466 36.91 9.02 -21.99
CA THR A 466 37.66 8.35 -23.06
C THR A 466 37.37 6.84 -23.10
N PRO A 467 37.24 6.21 -24.29
CA PRO A 467 37.08 4.77 -24.42
C PRO A 467 38.43 4.03 -24.49
N ASN A 468 38.59 2.95 -23.71
CA ASN A 468 39.72 2.04 -23.86
C ASN A 468 39.44 0.97 -24.92
N ILE A 469 40.38 0.81 -25.85
CA ILE A 469 40.35 -0.18 -26.93
C ILE A 469 41.15 -1.42 -26.51
N ALA A 470 40.64 -2.61 -26.81
CA ALA A 470 41.31 -3.89 -26.53
C ALA A 470 41.93 -4.51 -27.80
N THR A 471 43.14 -5.07 -27.67
CA THR A 471 43.75 -6.01 -28.64
C THR A 471 44.76 -6.95 -27.92
N PRO A 472 45.08 -8.16 -28.45
CA PRO A 472 45.55 -9.32 -27.66
C PRO A 472 46.97 -9.85 -28.02
N VAL A 473 47.28 -11.12 -27.66
CA VAL A 473 48.45 -12.00 -28.07
C VAL A 473 49.68 -11.90 -27.13
N GLN A 474 50.42 -12.95 -26.69
CA GLN A 474 50.31 -14.45 -26.59
C GLN A 474 51.32 -14.98 -25.49
N PRO A 475 51.41 -16.31 -25.17
CA PRO A 475 52.06 -16.80 -23.94
C PRO A 475 53.58 -17.11 -24.01
N VAL A 476 54.22 -17.24 -22.84
CA VAL A 476 55.62 -17.68 -22.66
C VAL A 476 55.74 -18.79 -21.60
N ALA A 477 56.71 -19.68 -21.78
CA ALA A 477 56.88 -20.99 -21.12
C ALA A 477 57.50 -20.95 -19.69
N PRO A 478 57.46 -22.05 -18.90
CA PRO A 478 57.81 -22.04 -17.47
C PRO A 478 59.31 -22.21 -17.20
N VAL A 479 59.81 -21.59 -16.12
CA VAL A 479 61.22 -21.65 -15.69
C VAL A 479 61.39 -22.47 -14.41
N LYS A 480 62.44 -23.31 -14.37
CA LYS A 480 62.79 -24.22 -13.26
C LYS A 480 63.43 -23.48 -12.05
N PRO A 481 63.36 -24.05 -10.84
CA PRO A 481 63.95 -23.44 -9.64
C PRO A 481 65.48 -23.59 -9.59
N VAL A 482 66.15 -22.62 -8.98
CA VAL A 482 67.59 -22.64 -8.67
C VAL A 482 67.80 -22.46 -7.16
N THR A 483 68.65 -23.29 -6.58
CA THR A 483 68.99 -23.32 -5.15
C THR A 483 69.92 -22.18 -4.71
N PRO A 484 69.87 -21.75 -3.44
CA PRO A 484 70.63 -20.58 -2.96
C PRO A 484 72.13 -20.87 -2.75
N ILE A 485 72.96 -19.86 -3.00
CA ILE A 485 74.39 -19.84 -2.64
C ILE A 485 74.58 -18.92 -1.44
N VAL A 486 75.35 -19.39 -0.45
CA VAL A 486 75.71 -18.65 0.77
C VAL A 486 76.89 -17.73 0.50
N ALA A 487 76.78 -16.45 0.87
CA ALA A 487 77.90 -15.54 1.02
C ALA A 487 77.67 -14.61 2.23
N THR A 488 78.75 -14.30 2.96
CA THR A 488 78.73 -13.59 4.25
C THR A 488 79.18 -12.11 4.07
N PRO A 489 79.50 -11.31 5.11
CA PRO A 489 78.66 -10.16 5.44
C PRO A 489 79.36 -8.79 5.28
N ILE A 490 78.62 -7.78 4.82
CA ILE A 490 79.07 -6.38 4.92
C ILE A 490 78.44 -5.74 6.16
N ARG A 491 79.27 -5.44 7.16
CA ARG A 491 78.89 -4.63 8.33
C ARG A 491 78.90 -3.14 7.96
N VAL A 492 77.80 -2.45 8.26
CA VAL A 492 77.80 -0.99 8.47
C VAL A 492 77.50 -0.74 9.96
N PRO A 493 78.27 0.10 10.67
CA PRO A 493 78.13 0.26 12.11
C PRO A 493 77.18 1.41 12.50
N GLY A 494 76.37 1.19 13.54
CA GLY A 494 75.76 2.28 14.32
C GLY A 494 74.25 2.16 14.55
N ILE A 495 73.85 2.35 15.82
CA ILE A 495 72.48 2.65 16.27
C ILE A 495 71.44 1.54 16.04
N PHE A 496 71.67 0.37 16.64
CA PHE A 496 70.57 -0.41 17.22
C PHE A 496 70.97 -0.90 18.61
N VAL A 497 70.26 -0.43 19.63
CA VAL A 497 70.26 -1.08 20.95
C VAL A 497 69.61 -2.45 20.74
N PRO A 498 70.20 -3.57 21.22
CA PRO A 498 69.50 -4.85 21.18
C PRO A 498 68.28 -4.75 22.09
N ILE A 499 67.09 -4.62 21.48
CA ILE A 499 65.84 -4.90 22.18
C ILE A 499 65.96 -6.34 22.65
N ARG A 500 66.11 -6.52 23.97
CA ARG A 500 65.87 -7.83 24.58
C ARG A 500 64.41 -8.13 24.33
N VAL A 501 64.12 -8.91 23.29
CA VAL A 501 62.82 -9.54 23.14
C VAL A 501 62.64 -10.34 24.42
N PRO A 502 61.67 -9.99 25.30
CA PRO A 502 61.43 -10.81 26.46
C PRO A 502 61.09 -12.20 25.94
N ILE A 503 61.69 -13.23 26.55
CA ILE A 503 61.27 -14.61 26.35
C ILE A 503 59.75 -14.60 26.51
N GLN A 504 59.01 -14.95 25.45
CA GLN A 504 57.57 -15.06 25.53
C GLN A 504 57.27 -16.18 26.52
N VAL A 505 57.06 -15.81 27.78
CA VAL A 505 56.39 -16.64 28.76
C VAL A 505 55.08 -17.05 28.09
N GLN A 506 54.90 -18.34 27.85
CA GLN A 506 53.67 -18.84 27.23
C GLN A 506 52.50 -18.25 28.02
N PRO A 507 51.54 -17.56 27.38
CA PRO A 507 50.48 -16.88 28.09
C PRO A 507 49.69 -17.92 28.88
N THR A 508 49.84 -17.87 30.21
CA THR A 508 49.14 -18.72 31.16
C THR A 508 47.64 -18.57 30.93
N SER A 509 47.06 -19.62 30.36
CA SER A 509 45.68 -19.65 29.85
C SER A 509 44.85 -20.63 30.64
N ALA A 510 43.66 -20.21 31.04
CA ALA A 510 42.67 -21.06 31.67
C ALA A 510 41.84 -21.77 30.60
N MET A 511 41.37 -22.97 30.92
CA MET A 511 40.35 -23.67 30.12
C MET A 511 38.97 -23.17 30.55
N LEU A 512 38.29 -22.42 29.68
CA LEU A 512 36.95 -21.92 29.95
C LEU A 512 35.93 -22.85 29.27
N GLN A 513 34.98 -23.37 30.03
CA GLN A 513 33.81 -24.06 29.49
C GLN A 513 32.62 -23.11 29.49
N PHE A 514 32.15 -22.77 28.30
CA PHE A 514 30.94 -22.00 28.07
C PHE A 514 29.76 -22.97 27.99
N ARG A 515 28.66 -22.65 28.68
CA ARG A 515 27.40 -23.37 28.56
C ARG A 515 26.27 -22.38 28.31
N VAL A 516 25.49 -22.62 27.26
CA VAL A 516 24.46 -21.69 26.80
C VAL A 516 23.12 -22.42 26.79
N PHE A 517 22.22 -21.94 27.65
CA PHE A 517 20.91 -22.54 27.88
C PHE A 517 19.77 -21.55 27.65
N ASP A 518 18.60 -22.08 27.35
CA ASP A 518 17.35 -21.32 27.32
C ASP A 518 16.97 -20.83 28.73
N LYS A 519 16.68 -19.53 28.88
CA LYS A 519 16.29 -18.93 30.17
C LYS A 519 14.98 -19.47 30.74
N ILE A 520 14.04 -19.88 29.89
CA ILE A 520 12.69 -20.30 30.29
C ILE A 520 12.69 -21.78 30.68
N ASN A 521 13.21 -22.65 29.81
CA ASN A 521 13.09 -24.11 29.99
C ASN A 521 14.42 -24.84 30.16
N ASN A 522 15.55 -24.13 30.17
CA ASN A 522 16.88 -24.66 30.44
C ASN A 522 17.37 -25.73 29.44
N ASP A 523 16.81 -25.76 28.22
CA ASP A 523 17.31 -26.55 27.11
C ASP A 523 18.69 -26.05 26.65
N PRO A 524 19.60 -26.93 26.21
CA PRO A 524 20.85 -26.53 25.56
C PRO A 524 20.59 -25.82 24.22
N ILE A 525 21.37 -24.78 23.92
CA ILE A 525 21.27 -24.02 22.68
C ILE A 525 22.40 -24.41 21.73
N TYR A 526 22.06 -25.08 20.63
CA TYR A 526 22.98 -25.49 19.57
C TYR A 526 23.34 -24.33 18.64
N LYS A 527 24.60 -24.27 18.16
CA LYS A 527 25.12 -23.24 17.24
C LYS A 527 24.89 -21.79 17.69
N CYS A 528 24.97 -21.54 18.99
CA CYS A 528 25.12 -20.17 19.48
C CYS A 528 26.53 -19.69 19.16
N ALA A 529 26.63 -18.61 18.37
CA ALA A 529 27.88 -17.91 18.14
C ALA A 529 28.25 -17.12 19.40
N ILE A 530 29.51 -17.23 19.80
CA ILE A 530 30.08 -16.57 20.97
C ILE A 530 31.32 -15.79 20.52
N SER A 531 31.18 -14.47 20.48
CA SER A 531 32.28 -13.53 20.21
C SER A 531 32.86 -13.06 21.54
N ILE A 532 34.17 -13.20 21.73
CA ILE A 532 34.89 -12.80 22.95
C ILE A 532 35.98 -11.82 22.58
N LYS A 533 35.87 -10.58 23.06
CA LYS A 533 36.80 -9.49 22.78
C LYS A 533 37.48 -9.02 24.06
N GLY A 534 38.81 -9.00 24.09
CA GLY A 534 39.56 -8.43 25.19
C GLY A 534 39.27 -6.93 25.35
N THR A 535 38.99 -6.49 26.58
CA THR A 535 38.74 -5.07 26.88
C THR A 535 40.04 -4.33 27.21
N ASN A 536 41.03 -5.05 27.75
CA ASN A 536 42.38 -4.56 28.05
C ASN A 536 43.46 -5.20 27.15
N ASN A 537 43.07 -6.00 26.16
CA ASN A 537 43.98 -6.70 25.25
C ASN A 537 43.34 -6.90 23.86
N ASN A 538 44.13 -6.85 22.79
CA ASN A 538 43.62 -6.93 21.40
C ASN A 538 43.29 -8.36 20.93
N ARG A 539 42.81 -9.24 21.82
CA ARG A 539 42.42 -10.62 21.45
C ARG A 539 40.95 -10.69 21.10
N ILE A 540 40.63 -11.49 20.09
CA ILE A 540 39.27 -11.81 19.68
C ILE A 540 39.20 -13.33 19.49
N PHE A 541 38.16 -13.96 20.03
CA PHE A 541 37.83 -15.36 19.80
C PHE A 541 36.40 -15.44 19.28
N GLU A 542 36.17 -16.24 18.25
CA GLU A 542 34.85 -16.57 17.72
C GLU A 542 34.68 -18.09 17.83
N ILE A 543 33.72 -18.54 18.63
CA ILE A 543 33.47 -19.97 18.91
C ILE A 543 31.97 -20.27 18.88
N GLU A 544 31.59 -21.53 18.63
CA GLU A 544 30.19 -21.94 18.54
C GLU A 544 29.87 -23.11 19.49
N THR A 545 28.64 -23.16 20.02
CA THR A 545 28.19 -24.26 20.88
C THR A 545 27.83 -25.53 20.11
N ASN A 546 28.16 -26.68 20.69
CA ASN A 546 27.75 -28.00 20.20
C ASN A 546 26.29 -28.34 20.54
N GLU A 547 25.83 -29.53 20.14
CA GLU A 547 24.42 -29.97 20.30
C GLU A 547 23.94 -30.02 21.76
N ILE A 548 24.86 -30.15 22.72
CA ILE A 548 24.60 -30.11 24.16
C ILE A 548 24.81 -28.72 24.77
N GLY A 549 24.85 -27.67 23.94
CA GLY A 549 24.88 -26.27 24.34
C GLY A 549 26.21 -25.81 24.93
N MET A 550 27.30 -26.54 24.68
CA MET A 550 28.59 -26.31 25.32
C MET A 550 29.73 -26.12 24.32
N ILE A 551 30.75 -25.37 24.72
CA ILE A 551 32.05 -25.30 24.03
C ILE A 551 33.14 -24.98 25.06
N SER A 552 34.35 -25.49 24.84
CA SER A 552 35.49 -25.19 25.71
C SER A 552 36.61 -24.55 24.92
N GLN A 553 37.15 -23.43 25.43
CA GLN A 553 38.17 -22.62 24.78
C GLN A 553 39.26 -22.22 25.78
N MET A 554 40.52 -22.32 25.37
CA MET A 554 41.65 -21.81 26.15
C MET A 554 41.70 -20.29 26.01
N ILE A 555 41.58 -19.56 27.12
CA ILE A 555 41.60 -18.09 27.14
C ILE A 555 42.67 -17.62 28.16
N PRO A 556 43.62 -16.76 27.74
CA PRO A 556 44.62 -16.17 28.64
C PRO A 556 44.02 -15.34 29.77
N MET A 557 44.76 -15.18 30.86
CA MET A 557 44.42 -14.20 31.91
C MET A 557 44.22 -12.79 31.33
N GLY A 558 43.18 -12.08 31.78
CA GLY A 558 42.77 -10.77 31.25
C GLY A 558 41.28 -10.48 31.44
N ASP A 559 40.84 -9.29 30.99
CA ASP A 559 39.44 -8.86 31.02
C ASP A 559 38.85 -8.92 29.61
N TYR A 560 37.61 -9.42 29.52
CA TYR A 560 36.94 -9.71 28.26
C TYR A 560 35.47 -9.25 28.28
N SER A 561 34.98 -8.86 27.12
CA SER A 561 33.56 -8.69 26.81
C SER A 561 33.12 -9.85 25.93
N ILE A 562 31.93 -10.38 26.18
CA ILE A 562 31.35 -11.52 25.47
C ILE A 562 30.01 -11.12 24.86
N GLU A 563 29.81 -11.45 23.59
CA GLU A 563 28.53 -11.35 22.89
C GLU A 563 28.08 -12.75 22.46
N LEU A 564 26.87 -13.13 22.84
CA LEU A 564 26.22 -14.37 22.40
C LEU A 564 25.08 -14.04 21.43
N ARG A 565 25.08 -14.73 20.27
CA ARG A 565 24.11 -14.53 19.19
C ARG A 565 23.64 -15.87 18.63
N VAL A 566 22.33 -16.01 18.47
CA VAL A 566 21.67 -17.16 17.84
C VAL A 566 20.26 -16.73 17.40
N ASP A 567 19.73 -17.34 16.34
CA ASP A 567 18.38 -17.03 15.85
C ASP A 567 17.30 -17.34 16.91
N ASP A 568 16.22 -16.57 16.93
CA ASP A 568 15.10 -16.62 17.90
C ASP A 568 15.44 -16.26 19.38
N TYR A 569 16.65 -15.77 19.69
CA TYR A 569 17.01 -15.29 21.03
C TYR A 569 17.56 -13.85 21.02
N ALA A 570 17.33 -13.12 22.11
CA ALA A 570 17.89 -11.79 22.29
C ALA A 570 19.42 -11.87 22.46
N VAL A 571 20.15 -10.97 21.79
CA VAL A 571 21.61 -10.85 21.90
C VAL A 571 22.00 -10.56 23.35
N LEU A 572 22.90 -11.36 23.92
CA LEU A 572 23.39 -11.18 25.28
C LEU A 572 24.82 -10.66 25.26
N GLN A 573 25.05 -9.46 25.80
CA GLN A 573 26.37 -8.87 26.00
C GLN A 573 26.68 -8.80 27.50
N GLN A 574 27.85 -9.32 27.91
CA GLN A 574 28.34 -9.29 29.30
C GLN A 574 29.86 -9.10 29.33
N ASN A 575 30.43 -8.88 30.53
CA ASN A 575 31.88 -8.84 30.74
C ASN A 575 32.29 -9.93 31.74
N PHE A 576 33.48 -10.51 31.55
CA PHE A 576 34.07 -11.49 32.47
C PHE A 576 35.60 -11.33 32.55
N SER A 577 36.19 -11.82 33.64
CA SER A 577 37.62 -11.70 33.93
C SER A 577 38.25 -13.07 34.21
N VAL A 578 39.40 -13.35 33.59
CA VAL A 578 40.19 -14.57 33.82
C VAL A 578 41.35 -14.20 34.75
N VAL A 579 41.17 -14.48 36.05
CA VAL A 579 42.09 -14.01 37.12
C VAL A 579 43.23 -14.97 37.46
N ASN A 580 43.18 -16.22 36.99
CA ASN A 580 44.23 -17.23 37.16
C ASN A 580 44.11 -18.31 36.07
N VAL A 581 44.88 -19.39 36.16
CA VAL A 581 44.90 -20.52 35.20
C VAL A 581 43.91 -21.65 35.51
N ASN A 582 43.14 -21.55 36.60
CA ASN A 582 42.22 -22.62 36.97
C ASN A 582 41.06 -22.69 35.96
N PRO A 583 40.56 -23.90 35.63
CA PRO A 583 39.39 -24.03 34.76
C PRO A 583 38.18 -23.28 35.32
N LEU A 584 37.41 -22.64 34.44
CA LEU A 584 36.24 -21.85 34.80
C LEU A 584 35.04 -22.27 33.95
N ASN A 585 33.88 -22.45 34.60
CA ASN A 585 32.62 -22.67 33.92
C ASN A 585 31.84 -21.35 33.86
N LEU A 586 31.36 -20.98 32.67
CA LEU A 586 30.57 -19.78 32.44
C LEU A 586 29.21 -20.19 31.85
N ASP A 587 28.18 -20.10 32.70
CA ASP A 587 26.81 -20.50 32.36
C ASP A 587 25.99 -19.27 31.95
N TYR A 588 25.57 -19.21 30.70
CA TYR A 588 24.75 -18.14 30.12
C TYR A 588 23.32 -18.61 29.85
N LYS A 589 22.35 -17.76 30.19
CA LYS A 589 20.92 -18.02 29.93
C LYS A 589 20.38 -17.01 28.93
N LEU A 590 20.15 -17.45 27.70
CA LEU A 590 19.57 -16.62 26.65
C LEU A 590 18.05 -16.57 26.79
N GLN A 591 17.49 -15.37 26.77
CA GLN A 591 16.04 -15.19 26.70
C GLN A 591 15.62 -15.30 25.24
N ARG A 592 14.66 -16.20 24.95
CA ARG A 592 13.95 -16.18 23.66
C ARG A 592 13.42 -14.77 23.46
N GLU A 593 13.75 -14.16 22.33
CA GLU A 593 12.98 -13.01 21.91
C GLU A 593 11.67 -13.54 21.33
N GLU A 594 10.57 -12.82 21.55
CA GLU A 594 9.40 -13.06 20.73
C GLU A 594 9.82 -12.85 19.27
N VAL A 595 9.55 -13.82 18.40
CA VAL A 595 10.05 -13.74 17.02
C VAL A 595 9.34 -12.59 16.31
N LYS A 596 9.98 -11.42 16.31
CA LYS A 596 9.46 -10.17 15.74
C LYS A 596 9.44 -10.29 14.21
N PHE A 597 8.33 -10.80 13.69
CA PHE A 597 8.10 -10.90 12.26
C PHE A 597 7.91 -9.50 11.67
N LYS A 598 8.90 -9.07 10.87
CA LYS A 598 8.98 -7.73 10.29
C LYS A 598 8.15 -7.53 9.00
N SER A 599 7.06 -8.26 8.76
CA SER A 599 6.36 -8.15 7.46
C SER A 599 4.84 -8.28 7.58
N TYR A 600 4.16 -7.53 6.72
CA TYR A 600 2.72 -7.36 6.69
C TYR A 600 2.18 -7.77 5.32
N PHE A 601 1.11 -8.54 5.30
CA PHE A 601 0.52 -9.10 4.09
C PHE A 601 -0.81 -8.40 3.81
N LEU A 602 -0.99 -7.88 2.60
CA LEU A 602 -2.26 -7.30 2.16
C LEU A 602 -3.16 -8.43 1.63
N ILE A 603 -4.27 -8.66 2.31
CA ILE A 603 -5.24 -9.71 1.97
C ILE A 603 -6.49 -9.16 1.24
N GLY A 604 -6.73 -7.85 1.34
CA GLY A 604 -7.85 -7.18 0.70
C GLY A 604 -7.75 -5.67 0.75
N MET A 605 -8.59 -5.02 -0.04
CA MET A 605 -8.73 -3.57 -0.14
C MET A 605 -10.21 -3.23 0.01
N ILE A 606 -10.54 -2.27 0.87
CA ILE A 606 -11.84 -1.60 0.81
C ILE A 606 -11.69 -0.46 -0.19
N CYS A 607 -12.36 -0.59 -1.33
CA CYS A 607 -12.52 0.51 -2.27
C CYS A 607 -13.78 1.29 -1.94
N GLU A 608 -13.85 2.56 -2.30
CA GLU A 608 -15.08 3.34 -2.23
C GLU A 608 -15.64 3.51 -3.64
N ARG A 609 -16.91 3.12 -3.83
CA ARG A 609 -17.64 3.32 -5.08
C ARG A 609 -17.80 4.81 -5.36
N MET A 610 -17.50 5.24 -6.58
CA MET A 610 -17.87 6.58 -7.03
C MET A 610 -19.37 6.61 -7.29
N PRO A 611 -20.12 7.55 -6.69
CA PRO A 611 -21.53 7.73 -7.02
C PRO A 611 -21.73 8.07 -8.50
N LYS A 612 -22.99 8.01 -8.96
CA LYS A 612 -23.34 8.42 -10.32
C LYS A 612 -22.99 9.89 -10.52
N VAL A 613 -22.06 10.16 -11.43
CA VAL A 613 -21.69 11.53 -11.81
C VAL A 613 -22.82 12.12 -12.67
N PRO A 614 -23.31 13.34 -12.37
CA PRO A 614 -24.23 14.05 -13.27
C PRO A 614 -23.55 14.25 -14.63
N VAL A 615 -24.22 13.85 -15.71
CA VAL A 615 -23.75 14.11 -17.08
C VAL A 615 -24.74 15.08 -17.72
N ASN A 616 -24.29 16.32 -17.87
CA ASN A 616 -24.97 17.41 -18.58
C ASN A 616 -24.22 17.72 -19.87
#